data_AF-A0A924JPD2-F1
#
_entry.id   AF-A0A924JPD2-F1
#
_cell.length_a   1.000
_cell.length_b   1.000
_cell.length_c   1.000
_cell.angle_alpha   90.00
_cell.angle_beta   90.00
_cell.angle_gamma   90.00
#
_symmetry.space_group_name_H-M   'P 1'
#
loop_
_entity.id
_entity.type
_entity.pdbx_description
1 polymer ?
#
loop_
_entity_poly.entity_id
_entity_poly.type
_entity_poly.pdbx_seq_one_letter_code
_entity_poly.pdbx_strand_id
1 'polypeptide(L)' 'SPDFSIAAFKGQRLSLRDWNWQLRQPILLADGRMVVSVSPQEGFLHQVSELDTLGVDRPETKCNLK' A
#
# COMPACT_ATOMS: atom_id res chain seq x y z
N SER A 1 4.08 -10.06 10.94
CA SER A 1 5.32 -9.70 11.64
C SER A 1 5.88 -8.43 11.00
N PRO A 2 6.46 -7.48 11.75
CA PRO A 2 7.07 -6.26 11.21
C PRO A 2 8.11 -6.54 10.11
N ASP A 3 8.81 -7.68 10.21
CA ASP A 3 9.86 -8.09 9.28
C ASP A 3 9.34 -8.89 8.09
N PHE A 4 8.03 -9.16 8.03
CA PHE A 4 7.43 -9.92 6.94
C PHE A 4 7.42 -9.10 5.65
N SER A 5 8.00 -9.66 4.59
CA SER A 5 7.89 -9.13 3.23
C SER A 5 7.77 -10.21 2.21
N ILE A 6 7.05 -9.85 1.15
CA ILE A 6 6.98 -10.63 -0.07
C ILE A 6 7.63 -9.79 -1.18
N ALA A 7 8.61 -10.38 -1.86
CA ALA A 7 9.18 -9.81 -3.08
C ALA A 7 8.22 -10.11 -4.24
N ALA A 8 7.18 -9.28 -4.39
CA ALA A 8 6.08 -9.58 -5.31
C ALA A 8 5.79 -8.50 -6.35
N PHE A 9 6.39 -7.31 -6.29
CA PHE A 9 6.09 -6.25 -7.26
C PHE A 9 7.33 -5.50 -7.75
N LYS A 10 7.93 -5.92 -8.87
CA LYS A 10 8.94 -5.15 -9.65
C LYS A 10 9.98 -4.39 -8.79
N GLY A 11 10.46 -5.00 -7.69
CA GLY A 11 11.44 -4.40 -6.76
C GLY A 11 10.87 -3.70 -5.51
N GLN A 12 9.57 -3.42 -5.43
CA GLN A 12 8.90 -2.87 -4.24
C GLN A 12 8.57 -3.97 -3.23
N ARG A 13 8.93 -3.75 -1.96
CA ARG A 13 8.59 -4.64 -0.84
C ARG A 13 7.08 -4.56 -0.56
N LEU A 14 6.38 -5.69 -0.60
CA LEU A 14 4.99 -5.77 -0.13
C LEU A 14 4.97 -6.11 1.37
N SER A 15 4.05 -5.51 2.11
CA SER A 15 3.85 -5.76 3.54
C SER A 15 2.38 -5.85 3.90
N LEU A 16 2.07 -6.44 5.05
CA LEU A 16 0.70 -6.49 5.58
C LEU A 16 0.51 -5.41 6.65
N ARG A 17 -0.66 -4.77 6.65
CA ARG A 17 -1.09 -3.87 7.72
C ARG A 17 -1.34 -4.67 9.00
N ASP A 18 -0.89 -4.14 10.12
CA ASP A 18 -1.01 -4.76 11.45
C ASP A 18 -2.44 -4.72 12.00
N TRP A 19 -3.28 -3.80 11.51
CA TRP A 19 -4.61 -3.50 12.08
C TRP A 19 -5.81 -3.96 11.24
N ASN A 20 -5.64 -4.22 9.94
CA ASN A 20 -6.69 -4.76 9.05
C ASN A 20 -6.24 -5.95 8.18
N TRP A 21 -4.98 -6.40 8.33
CA TRP A 21 -4.35 -7.45 7.50
C TRP A 21 -4.46 -7.22 5.98
N GLN A 22 -4.64 -5.96 5.57
CA GLN A 22 -4.64 -5.60 4.17
C GLN A 22 -3.21 -5.58 3.62
N LEU A 23 -3.03 -6.08 2.41
CA LEU A 23 -1.77 -6.02 1.69
C LEU A 23 -1.51 -4.58 1.21
N ARG A 24 -0.36 -4.04 1.58
CA ARG A 24 0.18 -2.81 0.99
C ARG A 24 0.78 -3.17 -0.36
N GLN A 25 0.08 -2.84 -1.44
CA GLN A 25 0.50 -3.10 -2.81
C GLN A 25 0.33 -1.85 -3.68
N PRO A 26 1.33 -1.49 -4.50
CA PRO A 26 1.17 -0.44 -5.50
C PRO A 26 0.10 -0.78 -6.54
N ILE A 27 -0.61 0.22 -7.03
CA ILE A 27 -1.65 0.04 -8.06
C ILE A 27 -1.14 0.60 -9.39
N LEU A 28 -1.15 -0.22 -10.44
CA LEU A 28 -0.79 0.22 -11.78
C LEU A 28 -1.94 1.03 -12.40
N LEU A 29 -1.67 2.26 -12.79
CA LEU A 29 -2.55 3.05 -13.62
C LEU A 29 -2.12 2.91 -15.07
N ALA A 30 -3.03 2.48 -15.94
CA ALA A 30 -2.74 2.22 -17.34
C ALA A 30 -3.78 2.87 -18.24
N ASP A 31 -3.35 3.29 -19.42
CA ASP A 31 -4.22 3.73 -20.52
C ASP A 31 -3.91 2.89 -21.77
N GLY A 32 -4.95 2.25 -22.32
CA GLY A 32 -4.83 1.30 -23.41
C GLY A 32 -3.84 0.16 -23.12
N ARG A 33 -2.68 0.20 -23.79
CA ARG A 33 -1.64 -0.83 -23.72
C ARG A 33 -0.41 -0.43 -22.90
N MET A 34 -0.44 0.75 -22.26
CA MET A 34 0.73 1.30 -21.58
C MET A 34 0.40 1.65 -20.13
N VAL A 35 1.33 1.32 -19.22
CA VAL A 35 1.30 1.82 -17.84
C VAL A 35 1.69 3.29 -17.87
N VAL A 36 0.79 4.16 -17.42
CA VAL A 36 1.01 5.60 -17.38
C VAL A 36 1.63 6.04 -16.05
N SER A 37 1.30 5.36 -14.96
CA SER A 37 1.87 5.62 -13.64
C SER A 37 1.63 4.47 -12.65
N VAL A 38 2.24 4.57 -11.48
CA VAL A 38 2.02 3.66 -10.36
C VAL A 38 1.54 4.49 -9.18
N SER A 39 0.47 4.05 -8.53
CA SER A 39 -0.07 4.67 -7.33
C SER A 39 0.50 4.03 -6.06
N PRO A 40 0.76 4.85 -5.02
CA PRO A 40 0.68 6.31 -5.03
C PRO A 40 1.84 6.92 -5.85
N GLN A 41 1.59 8.07 -6.49
CA GLN A 41 2.66 8.81 -7.17
C GLN A 41 3.58 9.48 -6.15
N GLU A 42 4.78 9.87 -6.58
CA GLU A 42 5.72 10.63 -5.74
C GLU A 42 5.07 11.91 -5.18
N GLY A 43 5.32 12.19 -3.90
CA GLY A 43 4.76 13.33 -3.18
C GLY A 43 3.54 13.01 -2.31
N PHE A 44 2.96 11.82 -2.45
CA PHE A 44 1.89 11.34 -1.56
C PHE A 44 2.50 10.69 -0.30
N LEU A 45 2.83 11.53 0.67
CA LEU A 45 3.44 11.12 1.93
C LEU A 45 2.40 10.60 2.93
N HIS A 46 2.81 9.62 3.73
CA HIS A 46 2.06 9.11 4.86
C HIS A 46 2.99 8.84 6.03
N GLN A 47 2.48 8.88 7.26
CA GLN A 47 3.29 8.74 8.47
C GLN A 47 4.07 7.42 8.55
N VAL A 48 3.51 6.33 8.02
CA VAL A 48 4.08 4.97 8.16
C VAL A 48 4.61 4.42 6.84
N SER A 49 3.84 4.55 5.76
CA SER A 49 4.18 4.06 4.43
C SER A 49 3.34 4.81 3.41
N GLU A 50 3.95 5.28 2.32
CA GLU A 50 3.23 5.98 1.24
C GLU A 50 2.02 5.16 0.74
N LEU A 51 2.11 3.83 0.71
CA LEU A 51 1.01 2.92 0.34
C LEU A 51 -0.20 2.97 1.29
N ASP A 52 -0.08 3.59 2.46
CA ASP A 52 -1.18 3.83 3.37
C ASP A 52 -2.04 5.04 2.99
N THR A 53 -1.60 5.87 2.03
CA THR A 53 -2.49 6.83 1.33
C THR A 53 -3.55 6.15 0.47
N LEU A 54 -3.38 4.85 0.18
CA LEU A 54 -4.35 4.07 -0.58
C LEU A 54 -5.37 3.43 0.37
N GLY A 55 -6.62 3.89 0.26
CA GLY A 55 -7.74 3.37 1.03
C GLY A 55 -7.90 4.05 2.38
N VAL A 56 -8.63 3.40 3.28
CA VAL A 56 -8.94 3.94 4.61
C VAL A 56 -7.74 3.76 5.55
N ASP A 57 -7.42 4.80 6.32
CA ASP A 57 -6.30 4.79 7.26
C ASP A 57 -6.71 4.30 8.66
N ARG A 58 -5.71 3.90 9.46
CA ARG A 58 -5.86 3.43 10.84
C ARG A 58 -6.60 4.44 11.76
N PRO A 59 -6.21 5.72 11.87
CA PRO A 59 -6.92 6.72 12.67
C PRO A 59 -8.37 6.95 12.24
N GLU A 60 -8.73 6.65 11.00
CA GLU A 60 -10.08 6.82 10.47
C GLU A 60 -11.01 5.64 10.84
N THR A 61 -10.45 4.57 11.43
CA THR A 61 -11.20 3.34 11.75
C THR A 61 -11.09 2.97 13.22
N LYS A 62 -12.18 2.44 13.76
CA LYS A 62 -12.13 1.69 15.03
C LYS A 62 -11.57 0.31 14.68
N CYS A 63 -10.32 0.04 15.05
CA CYS A 63 -9.65 -1.24 14.76
C CYS A 63 -10.52 -2.43 15.19
N ASN A 64 -10.83 -3.34 14.27
CA ASN A 64 -11.76 -4.47 14.49
C ASN A 64 -11.07 -5.83 14.55
N LEU A 65 -9.74 -5.90 14.34
CA LEU A 65 -9.01 -7.14 14.52
C LEU A 65 -8.67 -7.33 16.00
N LYS A 66 -9.12 -8.47 16.53
CA LYS A 66 -8.82 -8.98 17.86
C LYS A 66 -7.52 -9.74 17.86
#